data_AF-S7V8W8-F1
#
_entry.id   AF-S7V8W8-F1
#
_cell.length_a   1.000
_cell.length_b   1.000
_cell.length_c   1.000
_cell.angle_alpha   90.00
_cell.angle_beta   90.00
_cell.angle_gamma   90.00
#
_symmetry.space_group_name_H-M   'P 1'
#
loop_
_entity.id
_entity.type
_entity.pdbx_description
1 polymer ?
#
loop_
_entity_poly.entity_id
_entity_poly.type
_entity_poly.pdbx_seq_one_letter_code
_entity_poly.pdbx_strand_id
1 'polypeptide(L)'
;MKIPSLAYIKKELTQRNEPELVDLVLQLSKLSRDNKAFVYFKLFEADNNDLYLAMVKEDLEEAFENANLKSYFTAKKSAQSIRRMMNKSLKLTKDKVTIIELLFFFVRKLLNSVTSNFVIL
;
A
#
# COMPACT_ATOMS: atom_id res chain seq x y z
N MET A 1 23.48 -0.93 18.86
CA MET A 1 22.45 -0.06 19.48
C MET A 1 21.15 -0.86 19.55
N LYS A 2 20.49 -0.93 20.71
CA LYS A 2 19.23 -1.70 20.87
C LYS A 2 18.06 -0.75 20.64
N ILE A 3 17.27 -1.01 19.60
CA ILE A 3 16.07 -0.20 19.30
C ILE A 3 15.03 -0.51 20.39
N PRO A 4 14.46 0.50 21.07
CA PRO A 4 13.45 0.29 22.11
C PRO A 4 12.15 -0.27 21.54
N SER A 5 11.30 -0.83 22.41
CA SER A 5 10.00 -1.38 22.01
C SER A 5 9.05 -0.28 21.53
N LEU A 6 8.07 -0.65 20.71
CA LEU A 6 7.01 0.29 20.27
C LEU A 6 6.26 0.92 21.44
N ALA A 7 6.07 0.18 22.55
CA ALA A 7 5.42 0.71 23.74
C ALA A 7 6.23 1.85 24.38
N TYR A 8 7.55 1.71 24.43
CA TYR A 8 8.43 2.77 24.96
C TYR A 8 8.44 3.98 24.03
N ILE A 9 8.60 3.76 22.71
CA ILE A 9 8.54 4.84 21.71
C ILE A 9 7.21 5.60 21.82
N LYS A 10 6.08 4.90 21.94
CA LYS A 10 4.76 5.52 22.12
C LYS A 10 4.70 6.39 23.38
N LYS A 11 5.26 5.92 24.50
CA LYS A 11 5.29 6.68 25.77
C LYS A 11 6.04 7.99 25.61
N GLU A 12 7.22 7.95 24.99
CA GLU A 12 8.04 9.15 24.73
C GLU A 12 7.34 10.14 23.78
N LEU A 13 6.72 9.65 22.70
CA LEU A 13 5.96 10.49 21.79
C LEU A 13 4.79 11.22 22.48
N THR A 14 4.14 10.56 23.45
CA THR A 14 2.99 11.14 24.17
C THR A 14 3.41 12.26 25.13
N GLN A 15 4.69 12.36 25.48
CA GLN A 15 5.21 13.42 26.37
C GLN A 15 5.70 14.67 25.61
N ARG A 16 5.75 14.62 24.27
CA ARG A 16 6.19 15.74 23.44
C ARG A 16 5.05 16.71 23.17
N ASN A 17 5.41 17.97 22.95
CA ASN A 17 4.48 19.00 22.52
C ASN A 17 4.21 18.91 21.00
N GLU A 18 3.17 19.62 20.54
CA GLU A 18 2.77 19.61 19.14
C GLU A 18 3.88 20.03 18.15
N PRO A 19 4.65 21.12 18.39
CA PRO A 19 5.73 21.52 17.48
C PRO A 19 6.80 20.43 17.29
N GLU A 20 7.22 19.79 18.39
CA GLU A 20 8.20 18.71 18.33
C GLU A 20 7.68 17.49 17.58
N LEU A 21 6.38 17.18 17.71
CA LEU A 21 5.75 16.09 16.98
C LEU A 21 5.67 16.38 15.49
N VAL A 22 5.32 17.61 15.10
CA VAL A 22 5.31 18.04 13.69
C VAL A 22 6.71 17.88 13.08
N ASP A 23 7.74 18.38 13.75
CA ASP A 23 9.12 18.26 13.28
C ASP A 23 9.57 16.80 13.14
N LEU A 24 9.23 15.94 14.11
CA LEU A 24 9.55 14.53 14.05
C LEU A 24 8.87 13.82 12.86
N VAL A 25 7.60 14.12 12.61
CA VAL A 25 6.85 13.55 11.46
C VAL A 25 7.43 14.04 10.13
N LEU A 26 7.85 15.31 10.05
CA LEU A 26 8.54 15.84 8.87
C LEU A 26 9.90 15.17 8.64
N GLN A 27 10.67 14.93 9.70
CA GLN A 27 11.92 14.17 9.61
C GLN A 27 11.67 12.74 9.10
N LEU A 28 10.69 12.03 9.66
CA LEU A 28 10.30 10.69 9.21
C LEU A 28 9.89 10.68 7.73
N SER A 29 9.16 11.70 7.28
CA SER A 29 8.74 11.85 5.88
C SER A 29 9.91 12.05 4.93
N LYS A 30 11.01 12.67 5.37
CA LYS A 30 12.23 12.85 4.56
C LYS A 30 13.07 11.57 4.45
N LEU A 31 12.92 10.63 5.40
CA LEU A 31 13.72 9.40 5.44
C LEU A 31 13.28 8.34 4.42
N SER A 32 12.02 8.35 3.97
CA SER A 32 11.56 7.41 2.93
C SER A 32 10.39 7.95 2.12
N ARG A 33 10.33 7.57 0.82
CA ARG A 33 9.20 7.87 -0.06
C ARG A 33 7.90 7.31 0.51
N ASP A 34 7.95 6.12 1.12
CA ASP A 34 6.82 5.47 1.76
C ASP A 34 6.27 6.27 2.94
N ASN A 35 7.14 6.82 3.79
CA ASN A 35 6.73 7.64 4.94
C ASN A 35 6.08 8.94 4.46
N LYS A 36 6.66 9.59 3.46
CA LYS A 36 6.08 10.79 2.84
C LYS A 36 4.69 10.51 2.27
N ALA A 37 4.54 9.41 1.54
CA ALA A 37 3.26 8.98 0.98
C ALA A 37 2.23 8.71 2.08
N PHE A 38 2.63 8.03 3.17
CA PHE A 38 1.73 7.78 4.29
C PHE A 38 1.27 9.06 5.00
N VAL A 39 2.19 10.00 5.25
CA VAL A 39 1.85 11.28 5.89
C VAL A 39 0.96 12.12 4.98
N TYR A 40 1.28 12.19 3.68
CA TYR A 40 0.44 12.85 2.69
C TYR A 40 -0.97 12.25 2.68
N PHE A 41 -1.07 10.93 2.60
CA PHE A 41 -2.34 10.22 2.67
C PHE A 41 -3.12 10.56 3.95
N LYS A 42 -2.47 10.57 5.11
CA LYS A 42 -3.15 10.86 6.38
C LYS A 42 -3.61 12.31 6.54
N LEU A 43 -2.90 13.27 5.96
CA LEU A 43 -3.22 14.70 6.10
C LEU A 43 -4.21 15.19 5.04
N PHE A 44 -4.19 14.62 3.83
CA PHE A 44 -4.91 15.18 2.69
C PHE A 44 -5.95 14.22 2.10
N GLU A 45 -5.80 12.91 2.29
CA GLU A 45 -6.64 11.91 1.61
C GLU A 45 -7.42 11.00 2.58
N ALA A 46 -7.18 11.08 3.89
CA ALA A 46 -7.89 10.27 4.88
C ALA A 46 -9.42 10.54 4.90
N ASP A 47 -9.83 11.72 4.43
CA ASP A 47 -11.23 12.10 4.27
C ASP A 47 -11.78 11.82 2.85
N ASN A 48 -10.91 11.43 1.90
CA ASN A 48 -11.27 11.10 0.51
C ASN A 48 -10.82 9.68 0.15
N ASN A 49 -11.54 8.70 0.72
CA ASN A 49 -11.32 7.28 0.47
C ASN A 49 -11.39 6.92 -1.02
N ASP A 50 -12.17 7.64 -1.83
CA ASP A 50 -12.32 7.41 -3.26
C ASP A 50 -11.04 7.73 -4.04
N LEU A 51 -10.38 8.85 -3.71
CA LEU A 51 -9.12 9.23 -4.35
C LEU A 51 -8.02 8.21 -4.03
N TYR A 52 -7.93 7.79 -2.77
CA TYR A 52 -6.97 6.76 -2.36
C TYR A 52 -7.24 5.42 -3.03
N LEU A 53 -8.52 5.02 -3.10
CA LEU A 53 -8.94 3.83 -3.82
C LEU A 53 -8.50 3.88 -5.29
N ALA A 54 -8.70 5.02 -5.95
CA ALA A 54 -8.30 5.23 -7.35
C ALA A 54 -6.79 5.11 -7.54
N MET A 55 -5.99 5.79 -6.70
CA MET A 55 -4.52 5.75 -6.79
C MET A 55 -3.98 4.33 -6.58
N VAL A 56 -4.48 3.59 -5.59
CA VAL A 56 -4.03 2.21 -5.35
C VAL A 56 -4.49 1.28 -6.48
N LYS A 57 -5.67 1.50 -7.07
CA LYS A 57 -6.12 0.73 -8.25
C LYS A 57 -5.19 0.99 -9.45
N GLU A 58 -4.76 2.24 -9.67
CA GLU A 58 -3.79 2.61 -10.71
C GLU A 58 -2.43 1.95 -10.51
N ASP A 59 -1.86 2.02 -9.30
CA ASP A 59 -0.60 1.33 -8.96
C ASP A 59 -0.70 -0.18 -9.24
N LEU A 60 -1.82 -0.81 -8.84
CA LEU A 60 -2.06 -2.23 -9.06
C LEU A 60 -2.20 -2.56 -10.56
N GLU A 61 -2.89 -1.72 -11.32
CA GLU A 61 -3.02 -1.86 -12.78
C GLU A 61 -1.65 -1.87 -13.45
N GLU A 62 -0.83 -0.85 -13.20
CA GLU A 62 0.52 -0.75 -13.76
C GLU A 62 1.37 -1.98 -13.39
N ALA A 63 1.25 -2.48 -12.16
CA ALA A 63 1.97 -3.67 -11.73
C ALA A 63 1.47 -4.96 -12.42
N PHE A 64 0.19 -5.05 -12.76
CA PHE A 64 -0.36 -6.15 -13.57
C PHE A 64 0.08 -6.05 -15.03
N GLU A 65 0.10 -4.86 -15.62
CA GLU A 65 0.57 -4.63 -17.00
C GLU A 65 2.04 -5.01 -17.17
N ASN A 66 2.86 -4.68 -16.17
CA ASN A 66 4.29 -5.00 -16.15
C ASN A 66 4.60 -6.44 -15.67
N ALA A 67 3.58 -7.26 -15.37
CA ALA A 67 3.78 -8.61 -14.85
C ALA A 67 4.34 -9.56 -15.93
N ASN A 68 5.35 -10.36 -15.56
CA ASN A 68 5.89 -11.38 -16.45
C ASN A 68 5.11 -12.69 -16.35
N LEU A 69 4.19 -12.89 -17.30
CA LEU A 69 3.31 -14.07 -17.35
C LEU A 69 3.83 -15.20 -18.26
N LYS A 70 5.07 -15.12 -18.76
CA LYS A 70 5.62 -16.07 -19.76
C LYS A 70 5.71 -17.52 -19.28
N SER A 71 5.76 -17.75 -17.97
CA SER A 71 5.80 -19.08 -17.38
C SER A 71 4.97 -19.11 -16.10
N TYR A 72 4.53 -20.31 -15.70
CA TYR A 72 3.86 -20.51 -14.41
C TYR A 72 4.67 -19.94 -13.23
N PHE A 73 5.99 -20.17 -13.21
CA PHE A 73 6.85 -19.69 -12.13
C PHE A 73 6.94 -18.17 -12.08
N THR A 74 7.12 -17.51 -13.24
CA THR A 74 7.19 -16.05 -13.30
C THR A 74 5.84 -15.40 -13.03
N ALA A 75 4.74 -15.98 -13.53
CA ALA A 75 3.38 -15.51 -13.26
C ALA A 75 3.06 -15.58 -11.76
N LYS A 76 3.36 -16.71 -11.11
CA LYS A 76 3.22 -16.87 -9.66
C LYS A 76 4.06 -15.83 -8.90
N LYS A 77 5.30 -15.59 -9.32
CA LYS A 77 6.18 -14.60 -8.70
C LYS A 77 5.63 -13.17 -8.85
N SER A 78 5.14 -12.80 -10.03
CA SER A 78 4.51 -11.50 -10.26
C SER A 78 3.25 -11.32 -9.43
N ALA A 79 2.34 -12.30 -9.43
CA ALA A 79 1.12 -12.25 -8.61
C ALA A 79 1.43 -12.10 -7.11
N GLN A 80 2.46 -12.78 -6.60
CA GLN A 80 2.92 -12.62 -5.23
C GLN A 80 3.46 -11.22 -4.94
N SER A 81 4.19 -10.62 -5.88
CA SER A 81 4.70 -9.25 -5.75
C SER A 81 3.55 -8.24 -5.67
N ILE A 82 2.60 -8.32 -6.60
CA ILE A 82 1.42 -7.44 -6.65
C ILE A 82 0.59 -7.59 -5.37
N ARG A 83 0.39 -8.82 -4.88
CA ARG A 83 -0.32 -9.06 -3.60
C ARG A 83 0.38 -8.39 -2.41
N ARG A 84 1.72 -8.37 -2.36
CA ARG A 84 2.47 -7.69 -1.29
C ARG A 84 2.25 -6.18 -1.35
N MET A 85 2.21 -5.60 -2.55
CA MET A 85 1.91 -4.19 -2.76
C MET A 85 0.50 -3.86 -2.28
N MET A 86 -0.52 -4.59 -2.72
CA MET A 86 -1.90 -4.44 -2.24
C MET A 86 -1.96 -4.52 -0.71
N ASN A 87 -1.37 -5.55 -0.10
CA ASN A 87 -1.37 -5.73 1.36
C ASN A 87 -0.68 -4.58 2.11
N LYS A 88 0.27 -3.87 1.50
CA LYS A 88 0.87 -2.67 2.07
C LYS A 88 -0.14 -1.54 2.09
N SER A 89 -0.85 -1.31 0.98
CA SER A 89 -1.90 -0.31 0.87
C SER A 89 -3.07 -0.58 1.82
N LEU A 90 -3.47 -1.84 2.00
CA LEU A 90 -4.54 -2.19 2.95
C LEU A 90 -4.21 -1.82 4.40
N LYS A 91 -2.93 -1.68 4.78
CA LYS A 91 -2.54 -1.25 6.14
C LYS A 91 -2.67 0.25 6.36
N LEU A 92 -2.79 1.04 5.31
CA LEU A 92 -2.81 2.51 5.42
C LEU A 92 -4.22 3.02 5.73
N THR A 93 -5.27 2.31 5.31
CA THR A 93 -6.68 2.65 5.57
C THR A 93 -7.32 1.70 6.60
N LYS A 94 -8.35 2.19 7.30
CA LYS A 94 -9.24 1.40 8.15
C LYS A 94 -10.66 1.28 7.57
N ASP A 95 -10.93 1.97 6.46
CA ASP A 95 -12.23 1.93 5.82
C ASP A 95 -12.48 0.55 5.18
N LYS A 96 -13.56 -0.10 5.61
CA LYS A 96 -13.87 -1.46 5.18
C LYS A 96 -14.35 -1.50 3.72
N VAL A 97 -14.99 -0.44 3.24
CA VAL A 97 -15.48 -0.37 1.86
C VAL A 97 -14.30 -0.34 0.90
N THR A 98 -13.34 0.57 1.13
CA THR A 98 -12.08 0.65 0.38
C THR A 98 -11.31 -0.67 0.38
N ILE A 99 -11.21 -1.34 1.53
CA ILE A 99 -10.53 -2.64 1.65
C ILE A 99 -11.20 -3.69 0.76
N ILE A 100 -12.53 -3.80 0.80
CA ILE A 100 -13.29 -4.77 0.00
C ILE A 100 -13.14 -4.47 -1.49
N GLU A 101 -13.24 -3.21 -1.89
CA GLU A 101 -13.06 -2.75 -3.27
C GLU A 101 -11.68 -3.11 -3.83
N LEU A 102 -10.61 -2.91 -3.06
CA LEU A 102 -9.25 -3.27 -3.45
C LEU A 102 -9.06 -4.78 -3.61
N LEU A 103 -9.63 -5.57 -2.70
CA LEU A 103 -9.59 -7.03 -2.78
C LEU A 103 -10.33 -7.54 -4.04
N PHE A 104 -11.52 -7.01 -4.31
CA PHE A 104 -12.29 -7.35 -5.51
C PHE A 104 -11.53 -6.98 -6.78
N PHE A 105 -10.96 -5.78 -6.84
CA PHE A 105 -10.17 -5.33 -7.97
C PHE A 105 -8.97 -6.27 -8.23
N PHE A 106 -8.21 -6.60 -7.19
CA PHE A 106 -7.07 -7.52 -7.29
C PHE A 106 -7.49 -8.89 -7.82
N VAL A 107 -8.55 -9.49 -7.27
CA VAL A 107 -9.03 -10.81 -7.71
C VAL A 107 -9.49 -10.78 -9.17
N ARG A 108 -10.22 -9.73 -9.57
CA ARG A 108 -10.70 -9.57 -10.95
C ARG A 108 -9.54 -9.44 -11.94
N LYS A 109 -8.52 -8.64 -11.61
CA LYS A 109 -7.32 -8.50 -12.45
C LYS A 109 -6.53 -9.79 -12.53
N LEU A 110 -6.38 -10.48 -11.41
CA LEU A 110 -5.73 -11.79 -11.38
C LEU A 110 -6.46 -12.79 -12.27
N LEU A 111 -7.79 -12.90 -12.17
CA LEU A 111 -8.59 -13.77 -13.03
C LEU A 111 -8.38 -13.46 -14.52
N ASN A 112 -8.49 -12.18 -14.89
CA ASN A 112 -8.33 -11.72 -16.28
C ASN A 112 -6.93 -12.00 -16.84
N SER A 113 -5.89 -11.86 -16.01
CA SER A 113 -4.50 -12.15 -16.38
C SER A 113 -4.25 -13.65 -16.62
N VAL A 114 -5.02 -14.52 -15.96
CA VAL A 114 -4.96 -15.97 -16.15
C VAL A 114 -5.76 -16.37 -17.38
N THR A 115 -7.00 -15.88 -17.54
CA THR A 115 -7.87 -16.25 -18.67
C THR A 115 -7.32 -15.75 -20.01
N SER A 116 -6.70 -14.57 -20.06
CA SER A 116 -6.09 -14.05 -21.30
C SER A 116 -4.93 -14.91 -21.83
N ASN A 117 -4.31 -15.73 -20.97
CA ASN A 117 -3.26 -16.68 -21.36
C ASN A 117 -3.80 -18.05 -21.81
N PHE A 118 -5.08 -18.35 -21.57
CA PHE A 118 -5.73 -19.61 -21.99
C PHE A 118 -6.61 -19.47 -23.24
N VAL A 119 -6.91 -18.25 -23.70
CA VAL A 119 -7.75 -17.99 -24.89
C VAL A 119 -6.94 -18.04 -26.22
N ILE A 120 -5.65 -18.41 -26.18
CA ILE A 120 -4.79 -18.59 -27.38
C ILE A 120 -4.50 -20.09 -27.63
N LEU A 121 -5.30 -21.01 -27.07
CA LEU A 121 -5.31 -22.44 -27.44
C LEU A 121 -6.71 -22.84 -27.90
#